data_AF-W5LI62-F1
#
_entry.id   AF-W5LI62-F1
#
_cell.length_a   1.000
_cell.length_b   1.000
_cell.length_c   1.000
_cell.angle_alpha   90.00
_cell.angle_beta   90.00
_cell.angle_gamma   90.00
#
_symmetry.space_group_name_H-M   'P 1'
#
loop_
_entity.id
_entity.type
_entity.pdbx_description
1 polymer ?
#
loop_
_entity_poly.entity_id
_entity_poly.type
_entity_poly.pdbx_seq_one_letter_code
_entity_poly.pdbx_strand_id
1 'polypeptide(L)'
;MKLWKCAAIALTLCGAALSMFLSRILLPPKDPAPLRFELSSISSPPSPLSSSPSPTSPMSSNSSSSGIGGKLRRVRSANGANSVISEFVHMFQSFTEGELKQIVSTLMERKSRRDTKQGKRTKRAKNGNKACSLQEEEVTISQLGLAYISDETIPFRYCSGRCVASRRNYDLTLASLKRKHVLNRENLKKARHSPCCRPIAYEKEISFLDNESKYHTIYDVSASECACV
;
A
#
# COMPACT_ATOMS: atom_id res chain seq x y z
N MET A 1 31.88 32.52 -31.60
CA MET A 1 31.33 31.14 -31.42
C MET A 1 30.70 30.83 -30.05
N LYS A 2 30.77 31.69 -29.01
CA LYS A 2 30.25 31.36 -27.65
C LYS A 2 29.00 32.16 -27.20
N LEU A 3 28.66 33.26 -27.86
CA LEU A 3 27.54 34.14 -27.46
C LEU A 3 26.16 33.55 -27.76
N TRP A 4 26.01 32.77 -28.84
CA TRP A 4 24.70 32.25 -29.23
C TRP A 4 24.16 31.15 -28.29
N LYS A 5 25.06 30.46 -27.58
CA LYS A 5 24.68 29.44 -26.58
C LYS A 5 24.03 30.08 -25.35
N CYS A 6 24.50 31.24 -24.93
CA CYS A 6 23.90 31.99 -23.81
C CYS A 6 22.51 32.53 -24.20
N ALA A 7 22.34 32.99 -25.43
CA ALA A 7 21.04 33.46 -25.93
C ALA A 7 19.99 32.32 -25.98
N ALA A 8 20.39 31.12 -26.40
CA ALA A 8 19.48 29.95 -26.41
C ALA A 8 19.03 29.55 -24.99
N ILE A 9 19.92 29.60 -24.00
CA ILE A 9 19.59 29.29 -22.61
C ILE A 9 18.66 30.36 -22.01
N ALA A 10 18.89 31.64 -22.31
CA ALA A 10 18.02 32.73 -21.84
C ALA A 10 16.61 32.63 -22.45
N LEU A 11 16.49 32.33 -23.75
CA LEU A 11 15.19 32.20 -24.43
C LEU A 11 14.40 30.99 -23.93
N THR A 12 15.06 29.87 -23.66
CA THR A 12 14.40 28.67 -23.09
C THR A 12 13.90 28.88 -21.68
N LEU A 13 14.67 29.58 -20.82
CA LEU A 13 14.23 29.96 -19.48
C LEU A 13 13.07 30.96 -19.51
N CYS A 14 13.12 31.95 -20.41
CA CYS A 14 12.05 32.94 -20.55
C CYS A 14 10.76 32.31 -21.08
N GLY A 15 10.85 31.39 -22.05
CA GLY A 15 9.70 30.64 -22.56
C GLY A 15 9.04 29.74 -21.50
N ALA A 16 9.84 29.10 -20.63
CA ALA A 16 9.32 28.30 -19.52
C ALA A 16 8.64 29.16 -18.44
N ALA A 17 9.16 30.36 -18.17
CA ALA A 17 8.53 31.29 -17.23
C ALA A 17 7.20 31.83 -17.76
N LEU A 18 7.15 32.20 -19.04
CA LEU A 18 5.93 32.68 -19.69
C LEU A 18 4.87 31.58 -19.79
N SER A 19 5.24 30.33 -20.06
CA SER A 19 4.28 29.21 -20.08
C SER A 19 3.68 28.95 -18.70
N MET A 20 4.47 29.06 -17.62
CA MET A 20 3.99 28.95 -16.24
C MET A 20 3.07 30.11 -15.84
N PHE A 21 3.36 31.33 -16.32
CA PHE A 21 2.49 32.49 -16.10
C PHE A 21 1.17 32.38 -16.87
N LEU A 22 1.22 32.01 -18.17
CA LEU A 22 0.02 31.79 -18.99
C LEU A 22 -0.85 30.65 -18.44
N SER A 23 -0.24 29.58 -17.92
CA SER A 23 -0.96 28.48 -17.27
C SER A 23 -1.68 28.91 -15.99
N ARG A 24 -1.21 29.96 -15.31
CA ARG A 24 -1.86 30.51 -14.11
C ARG A 24 -2.96 31.51 -14.43
N ILE A 25 -2.89 32.18 -15.58
CA ILE A 25 -3.88 33.19 -16.00
C ILE A 25 -5.08 32.53 -16.70
N LEU A 26 -4.90 31.40 -17.38
CA LEU A 26 -5.97 30.73 -18.15
C LEU A 26 -6.72 29.62 -17.38
N LEU A 27 -6.37 29.36 -16.13
CA LEU A 27 -7.09 28.46 -15.24
C LEU A 27 -7.81 29.29 -14.16
N PRO A 28 -9.14 29.41 -14.19
CA PRO A 28 -9.87 30.12 -13.15
C PRO A 28 -9.72 29.38 -11.81
N PRO A 29 -9.70 30.09 -10.68
CA PRO A 29 -9.79 29.46 -9.37
C PRO A 29 -11.10 28.66 -9.29
N LYS A 30 -10.99 27.35 -9.08
CA LYS A 30 -12.14 26.51 -8.75
C LYS A 30 -12.44 26.73 -7.28
N ASP A 31 -13.41 27.60 -7.01
CA ASP A 31 -13.93 27.80 -5.67
C ASP A 31 -14.50 26.48 -5.12
N PRO A 32 -14.20 26.13 -3.85
CA PRO A 32 -14.89 25.05 -3.17
C PRO A 32 -16.32 25.48 -2.81
N ALA A 33 -17.28 24.65 -3.22
CA ALA A 33 -18.69 24.81 -2.90
C ALA A 33 -18.94 24.97 -1.38
N PRO A 34 -19.85 25.86 -0.95
CA PRO A 34 -20.22 25.97 0.45
C PRO A 34 -21.15 24.82 0.81
N LEU A 35 -20.71 23.93 1.71
CA LEU A 35 -21.61 23.00 2.38
C LEU A 35 -22.37 23.77 3.45
N ARG A 36 -23.69 23.90 3.22
CA ARG A 36 -24.69 24.31 4.20
C ARG A 36 -24.56 23.44 5.45
N PHE A 37 -24.18 24.06 6.56
CA PHE A 37 -24.40 23.52 7.90
C PHE A 37 -25.73 24.10 8.38
N GLU A 38 -26.79 23.31 8.29
CA GLU A 38 -28.03 23.54 9.03
C GLU A 38 -27.73 23.35 10.52
N LEU A 39 -27.90 24.42 11.28
CA LEU A 39 -27.83 24.43 12.73
C LEU A 39 -29.25 24.18 13.24
N SER A 40 -29.46 23.03 13.87
CA SER A 40 -30.64 22.82 14.72
C SER A 40 -30.19 22.22 16.03
N SER A 41 -30.53 22.94 17.09
CA SER A 41 -30.14 22.81 18.47
C SER A 41 -31.02 21.85 19.28
N ILE A 42 -30.36 21.07 20.15
CA ILE A 42 -30.71 20.74 21.56
C ILE A 42 -32.03 19.99 21.83
N SER A 43 -31.95 18.74 22.34
CA SER A 43 -32.39 18.35 23.71
C SER A 43 -32.34 16.83 23.98
N SER A 44 -32.27 16.51 25.27
CA SER A 44 -31.84 15.34 26.07
C SER A 44 -32.60 13.98 25.99
N PRO A 45 -32.08 12.90 26.66
CA PRO A 45 -32.59 11.51 26.65
C PRO A 45 -33.52 11.20 27.88
N PRO A 46 -34.16 10.01 28.01
CA PRO A 46 -33.53 8.77 28.56
C PRO A 46 -34.06 7.40 28.01
N SER A 47 -33.41 6.32 28.47
CA SER A 47 -33.45 4.85 28.19
C SER A 47 -34.76 4.08 28.57
N PRO A 48 -34.81 2.72 28.66
CA PRO A 48 -34.70 1.63 27.65
C PRO A 48 -35.87 0.59 27.72
N LEU A 49 -36.14 -0.23 26.68
CA LEU A 49 -36.61 -1.64 26.86
C LEU A 49 -36.64 -2.47 25.56
N SER A 50 -36.46 -3.78 25.75
CA SER A 50 -36.35 -4.91 24.83
C SER A 50 -37.66 -5.36 24.18
N SER A 51 -37.61 -5.93 22.95
CA SER A 51 -38.20 -7.25 22.56
C SER A 51 -38.38 -7.40 21.03
N SER A 52 -37.83 -8.49 20.47
CA SER A 52 -38.23 -9.11 19.17
C SER A 52 -39.51 -9.96 19.37
N PRO A 53 -40.33 -10.34 18.34
CA PRO A 53 -39.94 -11.20 17.21
C PRO A 53 -40.58 -10.89 15.82
N SER A 54 -40.05 -11.57 14.80
CA SER A 54 -40.37 -11.69 13.35
C SER A 54 -41.71 -12.36 13.00
N PRO A 55 -42.07 -12.71 11.72
CA PRO A 55 -41.74 -12.20 10.36
C PRO A 55 -42.99 -11.98 9.45
N THR A 56 -42.89 -11.20 8.36
CA THR A 56 -43.67 -11.41 7.10
C THR A 56 -43.08 -10.61 5.93
N SER A 57 -42.93 -11.28 4.78
CA SER A 57 -42.78 -10.73 3.41
C SER A 57 -44.06 -11.11 2.63
N PRO A 58 -44.31 -10.71 1.36
CA PRO A 58 -43.51 -9.89 0.43
C PRO A 58 -44.34 -8.78 -0.27
N MET A 59 -43.69 -7.85 -0.98
CA MET A 59 -44.19 -7.36 -2.28
C MET A 59 -43.14 -6.55 -3.03
N SER A 60 -43.09 -6.84 -4.32
CA SER A 60 -42.21 -6.32 -5.35
C SER A 60 -42.55 -4.88 -5.73
N SER A 61 -41.54 -4.05 -5.97
CA SER A 61 -41.59 -3.08 -7.08
C SER A 61 -40.20 -2.56 -7.45
N ASN A 62 -40.02 -2.55 -8.77
CA ASN A 62 -38.91 -2.02 -9.54
C ASN A 62 -38.70 -0.52 -9.29
N SER A 63 -37.45 -0.08 -9.14
CA SER A 63 -36.97 1.18 -9.77
C SER A 63 -35.45 1.32 -9.65
N SER A 64 -34.80 1.21 -10.81
CA SER A 64 -33.62 1.97 -11.26
C SER A 64 -32.74 2.63 -10.20
N SER A 65 -31.68 1.93 -9.78
CA SER A 65 -30.53 2.58 -9.14
C SER A 65 -29.39 2.78 -10.14
N SER A 66 -29.18 4.05 -10.44
CA SER A 66 -28.06 4.68 -11.13
C SER A 66 -26.72 4.03 -10.77
N GLY A 67 -25.99 3.64 -11.82
CA GLY A 67 -24.70 2.98 -11.72
C GLY A 67 -23.68 3.76 -10.89
N ILE A 68 -23.19 3.08 -9.85
CA ILE A 68 -22.01 3.44 -9.08
C ILE A 68 -20.84 3.64 -10.05
N GLY A 69 -20.33 4.86 -10.09
CA GLY A 69 -19.12 5.25 -10.82
C GLY A 69 -17.86 4.61 -10.25
N GLY A 70 -17.76 3.29 -10.36
CA GLY A 70 -16.48 2.59 -10.26
C GLY A 70 -15.70 2.84 -11.54
N LYS A 71 -14.50 3.45 -11.43
CA LYS A 71 -13.51 3.43 -12.51
C LYS A 71 -13.02 1.99 -12.70
N LEU A 72 -13.85 1.14 -13.29
CA LEU A 72 -13.40 -0.09 -13.91
C LEU A 72 -12.45 0.31 -15.03
N ARG A 73 -11.21 -0.17 -14.98
CA ARG A 73 -10.30 -0.03 -16.12
C ARG A 73 -10.99 -0.72 -17.29
N ARG A 74 -11.45 0.08 -18.26
CA ARG A 74 -11.90 -0.41 -19.56
C ARG A 74 -10.76 -1.24 -20.14
N VAL A 75 -10.95 -2.55 -20.18
CA VAL A 75 -10.09 -3.45 -20.95
C VAL A 75 -10.23 -2.99 -22.41
N ARG A 76 -9.11 -2.63 -23.04
CA ARG A 76 -9.12 -2.31 -24.48
C ARG A 76 -9.65 -3.53 -25.22
N SER A 77 -10.69 -3.32 -26.03
CA SER A 77 -11.23 -4.37 -26.91
C SER A 77 -10.09 -4.94 -27.76
N ALA A 78 -9.92 -6.25 -27.74
CA ALA A 78 -8.88 -6.97 -28.48
C ALA A 78 -9.19 -7.11 -29.98
N ASN A 79 -10.29 -6.52 -30.47
CA ASN A 79 -10.79 -6.72 -31.82
C ASN A 79 -9.83 -6.23 -32.93
N GLY A 80 -8.82 -5.41 -32.61
CA GLY A 80 -7.77 -5.00 -33.55
C GLY A 80 -6.46 -5.80 -33.46
N ALA A 81 -6.34 -6.75 -32.52
CA ALA A 81 -5.12 -7.55 -32.39
C ALA A 81 -5.00 -8.58 -33.54
N ASN A 82 -6.14 -9.06 -34.03
CA ASN A 82 -6.17 -10.16 -35.01
C ASN A 82 -5.67 -9.74 -36.40
N SER A 83 -5.89 -8.48 -36.82
CA SER A 83 -5.40 -7.98 -38.12
C SER A 83 -3.90 -7.73 -38.12
N VAL A 84 -3.37 -7.17 -37.03
CA VAL A 84 -1.93 -6.86 -36.89
C VAL A 84 -1.10 -8.13 -36.74
N ILE A 85 -1.65 -9.16 -36.07
CA ILE A 85 -0.99 -10.46 -35.95
C ILE A 85 -0.95 -11.14 -37.32
N SER A 86 -2.04 -11.08 -38.11
CA SER A 86 -2.08 -11.61 -39.47
C SER A 86 -1.02 -11.01 -40.39
N GLU A 87 -0.81 -9.69 -40.31
CA GLU A 87 0.22 -8.98 -41.09
C GLU A 87 1.65 -9.40 -40.68
N PHE A 88 1.85 -9.65 -39.38
CA PHE A 88 3.14 -10.09 -38.85
C PHE A 88 3.46 -11.55 -39.19
N VAL A 89 2.45 -12.42 -39.34
CA VAL A 89 2.62 -13.85 -39.70
C VAL A 89 3.24 -14.02 -41.09
N HIS A 90 2.90 -13.15 -42.06
CA HIS A 90 3.45 -13.22 -43.41
C HIS A 90 4.97 -12.95 -43.45
N MET A 91 5.48 -12.14 -42.51
CA MET A 91 6.90 -11.86 -42.38
C MET A 91 7.70 -13.06 -41.85
N PHE A 92 7.06 -14.01 -41.15
CA PHE A 92 7.73 -15.20 -40.62
C PHE A 92 7.79 -16.38 -41.61
N GLN A 93 7.12 -16.28 -42.76
CA GLN A 93 7.07 -17.36 -43.76
C GLN A 93 8.41 -17.56 -44.48
N SER A 94 9.31 -16.58 -44.46
CA SER A 94 10.63 -16.64 -45.09
C SER A 94 11.74 -17.17 -44.18
N PHE A 95 11.46 -17.43 -42.90
CA PHE A 95 12.48 -17.86 -41.95
C PHE A 95 12.69 -19.37 -42.02
N THR A 96 13.94 -19.79 -42.01
CA THR A 96 14.28 -21.21 -41.88
C THR A 96 13.94 -21.70 -40.46
N GLU A 97 13.71 -23.01 -40.29
CA GLU A 97 13.36 -23.59 -38.98
C GLU A 97 14.37 -23.23 -37.87
N GLY A 98 15.66 -23.08 -38.23
CA GLY A 98 16.73 -22.70 -37.31
C GLY A 98 16.64 -21.25 -36.83
N GLU A 99 16.34 -20.31 -37.72
CA GLU A 99 16.21 -18.89 -37.39
C GLU A 99 14.95 -18.63 -36.55
N LEU A 100 13.85 -19.32 -36.86
CA LEU A 100 12.63 -19.22 -36.07
C LEU A 100 12.85 -19.71 -34.62
N LYS A 101 13.58 -20.83 -34.45
CA LYS A 101 13.96 -21.33 -33.11
C LYS A 101 14.80 -20.30 -32.33
N GLN A 102 15.70 -19.58 -33.00
CA GLN A 102 16.52 -18.53 -32.37
C GLN A 102 15.71 -17.30 -31.98
N ILE A 103 14.73 -16.88 -32.79
CA ILE A 103 13.86 -15.76 -32.45
C ILE A 103 12.95 -16.13 -31.27
N VAL A 104 12.37 -17.33 -31.29
CA VAL A 104 11.54 -17.81 -30.18
C VAL A 104 12.35 -17.90 -28.89
N SER A 105 13.58 -18.44 -28.92
CA SER A 105 14.43 -18.53 -27.73
C SER A 105 14.80 -17.16 -27.16
N THR A 106 15.16 -16.19 -28.02
CA THR A 106 15.47 -14.81 -27.59
C THR A 106 14.25 -14.05 -27.06
N LEU A 107 13.06 -14.29 -27.63
CA LEU A 107 11.80 -13.73 -27.12
C LEU A 107 11.42 -14.33 -25.78
N MET A 108 11.59 -15.64 -25.61
CA MET A 108 11.38 -16.33 -24.33
C MET A 108 12.34 -15.82 -23.25
N GLU A 109 13.63 -15.60 -23.59
CA GLU A 109 14.60 -15.02 -22.67
C GLU A 109 14.27 -13.57 -22.29
N ARG A 110 13.85 -12.73 -23.25
CA ARG A 110 13.40 -11.36 -22.97
C ARG A 110 12.11 -11.31 -22.15
N LYS A 111 11.24 -12.32 -22.30
CA LYS A 111 10.02 -12.46 -21.50
C LYS A 111 10.37 -12.87 -20.06
N SER A 112 11.22 -13.88 -19.87
CA SER A 112 11.66 -14.32 -18.54
C SER A 112 12.38 -13.20 -17.75
N ARG A 113 13.22 -12.41 -18.42
CA ARG A 113 13.86 -11.21 -17.82
C ARG A 113 12.85 -10.12 -17.43
N ARG A 114 11.73 -9.99 -18.14
CA ARG A 114 10.65 -9.05 -17.79
C ARG A 114 9.81 -9.59 -16.64
N ASP A 115 9.45 -10.87 -16.66
CA ASP A 115 8.63 -11.50 -15.63
C ASP A 115 9.36 -11.52 -14.27
N THR A 116 10.67 -11.78 -14.26
CA THR A 116 11.50 -11.69 -13.04
C THR A 116 11.56 -10.26 -12.47
N LYS A 117 11.71 -9.23 -13.32
CA LYS A 117 11.70 -7.81 -12.89
C LYS A 117 10.31 -7.37 -12.42
N GLN A 118 9.25 -7.80 -13.10
CA GLN A 118 7.88 -7.45 -12.76
C GLN A 118 7.41 -8.15 -11.48
N GLY A 119 7.80 -9.41 -11.26
CA GLY A 119 7.57 -10.16 -10.02
C GLY A 119 8.21 -9.52 -8.80
N LYS A 120 9.39 -8.90 -8.93
CA LYS A 120 10.02 -8.13 -7.83
C LYS A 120 9.25 -6.85 -7.49
N ARG A 121 8.69 -6.15 -8.49
CA ARG A 121 7.92 -4.92 -8.29
C ARG A 121 6.54 -5.17 -7.66
N THR A 122 5.88 -6.28 -8.00
CA THR A 122 4.56 -6.64 -7.45
C THR A 122 4.68 -7.19 -6.02
N LYS A 123 5.75 -7.93 -5.68
CA LYS A 123 6.00 -8.40 -4.30
C LYS A 123 6.12 -7.25 -3.29
N ARG A 124 6.83 -6.16 -3.64
CA ARG A 124 6.93 -4.95 -2.78
C ARG A 124 5.59 -4.25 -2.59
N ALA A 125 4.73 -4.23 -3.60
CA ALA A 125 3.41 -3.61 -3.50
C ALA A 125 2.44 -4.42 -2.61
N LYS A 126 2.56 -5.76 -2.59
CA LYS A 126 1.71 -6.63 -1.77
C LYS A 126 2.09 -6.61 -0.28
N ASN A 127 3.39 -6.53 0.04
CA ASN A 127 3.85 -6.48 1.44
C ASN A 127 3.58 -5.13 2.13
N GLY A 128 3.35 -4.05 1.38
CA GLY A 128 3.15 -2.72 1.97
C GLY A 128 1.86 -2.55 2.75
N ASN A 129 0.82 -3.37 2.51
CA ASN A 129 -0.53 -3.12 3.01
C ASN A 129 -1.08 -4.20 3.96
N LYS A 130 -0.21 -5.05 4.52
CA LYS A 130 -0.66 -6.04 5.51
C LYS A 130 -1.20 -5.34 6.76
N ALA A 131 -2.36 -5.78 7.25
CA ALA A 131 -2.90 -5.36 8.53
C ALA A 131 -1.96 -5.81 9.68
N CYS A 132 -2.15 -5.26 10.88
CA CYS A 132 -1.42 -5.72 12.06
C CYS A 132 -1.70 -7.22 12.28
N SER A 133 -0.65 -8.03 12.27
CA SER A 133 -0.73 -9.48 12.39
C SER A 133 0.54 -10.05 13.01
N LEU A 134 0.41 -11.22 13.62
CA LEU A 134 1.54 -12.01 14.12
C LEU A 134 2.32 -12.60 12.93
N GLN A 135 3.65 -12.51 12.99
CA GLN A 135 4.56 -13.17 12.06
C GLN A 135 5.43 -14.15 12.85
N GLU A 136 5.92 -15.18 12.19
CA GLU A 136 6.73 -16.26 12.75
C GLU A 136 7.95 -16.46 11.86
N GLU A 137 9.13 -16.55 12.48
CA GLU A 137 10.41 -16.73 11.81
C GLU A 137 11.30 -17.65 12.65
N GLU A 138 11.98 -18.60 12.03
CA GLU A 138 12.93 -19.48 12.71
C GLU A 138 14.26 -18.74 12.92
N VAL A 139 14.71 -18.66 14.17
CA VAL A 139 15.95 -17.95 14.54
C VAL A 139 16.77 -18.81 15.51
N THR A 140 18.09 -18.62 15.50
CA THR A 140 18.96 -19.22 16.53
C THR A 140 18.95 -18.38 17.79
N ILE A 141 19.21 -19.00 18.93
CA ILE A 141 19.20 -18.31 20.22
C ILE A 141 20.31 -17.26 20.33
N SER A 142 21.47 -17.56 19.73
CA SER A 142 22.56 -16.59 19.57
C SER A 142 22.15 -15.32 18.80
N GLN A 143 21.19 -15.41 17.87
CA GLN A 143 20.69 -14.26 17.10
C GLN A 143 19.75 -13.35 17.90
N LEU A 144 19.18 -13.83 19.01
CA LEU A 144 18.30 -13.03 19.87
C LEU A 144 19.04 -11.87 20.57
N GLY A 145 20.37 -11.96 20.68
CA GLY A 145 21.19 -10.91 21.29
C GLY A 145 21.04 -10.82 22.82
N LEU A 146 20.56 -11.88 23.47
CA LEU A 146 20.39 -11.97 24.93
C LEU A 146 21.63 -12.52 25.66
N ALA A 147 22.80 -12.48 25.02
CA ALA A 147 24.09 -12.98 25.51
C ALA A 147 24.15 -14.49 25.80
N TYR A 148 23.21 -15.28 25.29
CA TYR A 148 23.29 -16.74 25.28
C TYR A 148 24.00 -17.24 24.03
N ILE A 149 24.86 -18.25 24.20
CA ILE A 149 25.58 -18.91 23.11
C ILE A 149 24.99 -20.32 22.97
N SER A 150 24.07 -20.46 22.01
CA SER A 150 23.45 -21.73 21.65
C SER A 150 23.18 -21.75 20.15
N ASP A 151 23.35 -22.93 19.55
CA ASP A 151 23.03 -23.23 18.16
C ASP A 151 21.59 -23.76 17.99
N GLU A 152 20.82 -23.86 19.07
CA GLU A 152 19.42 -24.28 19.03
C GLU A 152 18.56 -23.25 18.28
N THR A 153 17.65 -23.74 17.44
CA THR A 153 16.73 -22.95 16.63
C THR A 153 15.33 -22.98 17.21
N ILE A 154 14.73 -21.82 17.40
CA ILE A 154 13.39 -21.67 17.96
C ILE A 154 12.49 -20.85 17.02
N PRO A 155 11.16 -21.10 17.02
CA PRO A 155 10.22 -20.21 16.35
C PRO A 155 10.09 -18.91 17.13
N PHE A 156 10.45 -17.79 16.52
CA PHE A 156 10.30 -16.46 17.10
C PHE A 156 9.13 -15.73 16.46
N ARG A 157 8.17 -15.34 17.29
CA ARG A 157 6.97 -14.62 16.84
C ARG A 157 7.03 -13.14 17.17
N TYR A 158 6.67 -12.31 16.20
CA TYR A 158 6.71 -10.85 16.33
C TYR A 158 5.53 -10.16 15.65
N CYS A 159 5.20 -8.97 16.14
CA CYS A 159 4.11 -8.16 15.60
C CYS A 159 4.58 -7.24 14.48
N SER A 160 3.92 -7.30 13.33
CA SER A 160 4.16 -6.37 12.23
C SER A 160 2.90 -6.05 11.45
N GLY A 161 2.93 -4.95 10.70
CA GLY A 161 1.81 -4.52 9.86
C GLY A 161 1.31 -3.13 10.21
N ARG A 162 0.21 -2.74 9.55
CA ARG A 162 -0.39 -1.40 9.66
C ARG A 162 -1.72 -1.43 10.39
N CYS A 163 -1.92 -0.40 11.22
CA CYS A 163 -3.14 -0.16 11.99
C CYS A 163 -4.00 0.93 11.34
N VAL A 164 -4.52 0.67 10.14
CA VAL A 164 -5.36 1.66 9.43
C VAL A 164 -6.80 1.64 9.96
N ALA A 165 -7.32 0.47 10.31
CA ALA A 165 -8.70 0.28 10.76
C ALA A 165 -8.97 0.81 12.19
N SER A 166 -7.95 0.85 13.05
CA SER A 166 -8.07 1.26 14.45
C SER A 166 -7.76 2.74 14.71
N ARG A 167 -7.69 3.57 13.66
CA ARG A 167 -7.41 5.01 13.81
C ARG A 167 -8.55 5.72 14.53
N ARG A 168 -8.20 6.53 15.53
CA ARG A 168 -9.13 7.36 16.29
C ARG A 168 -9.18 8.79 15.74
N ASN A 169 -10.11 9.60 16.24
CA ASN A 169 -10.20 11.02 15.87
C ASN A 169 -8.89 11.77 16.15
N TYR A 170 -8.19 11.43 17.24
CA TYR A 170 -6.86 11.95 17.54
C TYR A 170 -5.85 11.70 16.41
N ASP A 171 -5.81 10.47 15.87
CA ASP A 171 -4.91 10.09 14.79
C ASP A 171 -5.20 10.85 13.50
N LEU A 172 -6.48 11.02 13.18
CA LEU A 172 -6.93 11.75 11.99
C LEU A 172 -6.61 13.25 12.09
N THR A 173 -6.87 13.85 13.26
CA THR A 173 -6.57 15.26 13.52
C THR A 173 -5.06 15.51 13.50
N LEU A 174 -4.27 14.68 14.19
CA LEU A 174 -2.81 14.77 14.18
C LEU A 174 -2.23 14.61 12.77
N ALA A 175 -2.75 13.66 11.98
CA ALA A 175 -2.36 13.51 10.58
C ALA A 175 -2.65 14.78 9.76
N SER A 176 -3.79 15.42 9.98
CA SER A 176 -4.18 16.67 9.31
C SER A 176 -3.28 17.84 9.72
N LEU A 177 -3.05 18.04 11.02
CA LEU A 177 -2.18 19.09 11.55
C LEU A 177 -0.74 18.96 11.05
N LYS A 178 -0.24 17.72 10.95
CA LYS A 178 1.06 17.43 10.33
C LYS A 178 1.10 17.83 8.86
N ARG A 179 0.10 17.44 8.07
CA ARG A 179 0.04 17.79 6.64
C ARG A 179 -0.03 19.30 6.41
N LYS A 180 -0.75 20.01 7.28
CA LYS A 180 -0.89 21.47 7.24
C LYS A 180 0.32 22.21 7.84
N HIS A 181 1.34 21.50 8.31
CA HIS A 181 2.54 22.08 8.95
C HIS A 181 2.23 23.02 10.11
N VAL A 182 1.13 22.78 10.83
CA VAL A 182 0.72 23.58 12.00
C VAL A 182 1.63 23.28 13.20
N LEU A 183 2.16 22.06 13.29
CA LEU A 183 3.09 21.66 14.34
C LEU A 183 4.51 22.16 14.05
N ASN A 184 5.21 22.54 15.12
CA ASN A 184 6.64 22.87 15.06
C ASN A 184 7.45 21.76 14.36
N ARG A 185 8.53 22.13 13.66
CA ARG A 185 9.34 21.23 12.83
C ARG A 185 9.84 19.98 13.56
N GLU A 186 10.18 20.09 14.83
CA GLU A 186 10.60 18.95 15.65
C GLU A 186 9.48 17.94 15.88
N ASN A 187 8.29 18.44 16.22
CA ASN A 187 7.11 17.63 16.49
C ASN A 187 6.60 16.94 15.23
N LEU A 188 6.76 17.58 14.06
CA LEU A 188 6.45 16.98 12.77
C LEU A 188 7.23 15.68 12.53
N LYS A 189 8.50 15.61 12.93
CA LYS A 189 9.34 14.43 12.74
C LYS A 189 9.06 13.33 13.77
N LYS A 190 8.89 13.71 15.03
CA LYS A 190 8.75 12.77 16.16
C LYS A 190 7.36 12.14 16.25
N ALA A 191 6.30 12.91 16.03
CA ALA A 191 4.93 12.45 16.30
C ALA A 191 4.46 11.42 15.25
N ARG A 192 4.12 10.21 15.68
CA ARG A 192 3.40 9.23 14.86
C ARG A 192 1.89 9.48 14.99
N HIS A 193 1.17 9.42 13.88
CA HIS A 193 -0.28 9.67 13.81
C HIS A 193 -1.08 8.39 13.58
N SER A 194 -0.43 7.23 13.57
CA SER A 194 -1.10 5.94 13.41
C SER A 194 -0.75 5.08 14.61
N PRO A 195 -1.69 4.30 15.14
CA PRO A 195 -1.41 3.32 16.18
C PRO A 195 -0.29 2.39 15.75
N CYS A 196 0.49 1.91 16.71
CA CYS A 196 1.57 0.97 16.47
C CYS A 196 1.05 -0.46 16.64
N CYS A 197 1.52 -1.37 15.79
CA CYS A 197 1.27 -2.79 15.96
C CYS A 197 2.24 -3.31 17.03
N ARG A 198 1.76 -3.68 18.21
CA ARG A 198 2.57 -4.15 19.34
C ARG A 198 2.00 -5.44 19.91
N PRO A 199 2.84 -6.26 20.58
CA PRO A 199 2.38 -7.41 21.33
C PRO A 199 1.47 -6.96 22.48
N ILE A 200 0.39 -7.71 22.70
CA ILE A 200 -0.48 -7.59 23.89
C ILE A 200 -0.34 -8.79 24.83
N ALA A 201 0.16 -9.89 24.31
CA ALA A 201 0.47 -11.09 25.06
C ALA A 201 1.75 -11.72 24.50
N TYR A 202 2.45 -12.43 25.37
CA TYR A 202 3.68 -13.14 25.09
C TYR A 202 3.49 -14.65 25.29
N GLU A 203 4.36 -15.43 24.68
CA GLU A 203 4.48 -16.85 25.00
C GLU A 203 5.09 -17.01 26.40
N LYS A 204 4.65 -18.05 27.13
CA LYS A 204 4.96 -18.20 28.55
C LYS A 204 6.45 -18.30 28.80
N GLU A 205 7.11 -19.30 28.21
CA GLU A 205 8.53 -19.53 28.40
C GLU A 205 9.13 -20.27 27.20
N ILE A 206 10.41 -20.04 26.97
CA ILE A 206 11.22 -20.74 25.97
C ILE A 206 12.41 -21.34 26.71
N SER A 207 12.47 -22.66 26.72
CA SER A 207 13.56 -23.42 27.34
C SER A 207 14.44 -24.03 26.25
N PHE A 208 15.76 -23.91 26.43
CA PHE A 208 16.75 -24.38 25.47
C PHE A 208 18.02 -24.84 26.18
N LEU A 209 18.87 -25.53 25.43
CA LEU A 209 20.17 -26.00 25.87
C LEU A 209 21.28 -25.12 25.27
N ASP A 210 22.21 -24.66 26.12
CA ASP A 210 23.40 -23.95 25.63
C ASP A 210 24.50 -24.91 25.14
N ASN A 211 25.57 -24.34 24.58
CA ASN A 211 26.71 -25.12 24.10
C ASN A 211 27.50 -25.80 25.24
N GLU A 212 27.29 -25.39 26.49
CA GLU A 212 27.85 -26.02 27.70
C GLU A 212 26.92 -27.11 28.26
N SER A 213 25.86 -27.48 27.53
CA SER A 213 24.85 -28.46 27.94
C SER A 213 24.09 -28.07 29.21
N LYS A 214 23.91 -26.77 29.45
CA LYS A 214 23.11 -26.22 30.54
C LYS A 214 21.78 -25.69 30.01
N TYR A 215 20.71 -26.05 30.72
CA TYR A 215 19.37 -25.57 30.41
C TYR A 215 19.18 -24.13 30.88
N HIS A 216 18.58 -23.31 30.03
CA HIS A 216 18.13 -21.97 30.35
C HIS A 216 16.70 -21.78 29.91
N THR A 217 15.99 -20.93 30.64
CA THR A 217 14.59 -20.58 30.36
C THR A 217 14.46 -19.07 30.29
N ILE A 218 13.87 -18.55 29.22
CA ILE A 218 13.63 -17.12 29.02
C ILE A 218 12.13 -16.87 28.88
N TYR A 219 11.68 -15.78 29.49
CA TYR A 219 10.30 -15.33 29.52
C TYR A 219 10.09 -14.09 28.63
N ASP A 220 8.88 -13.89 28.12
CA ASP A 220 8.44 -12.68 27.40
C ASP A 220 9.26 -12.28 26.17
N VAL A 221 9.88 -13.24 25.48
CA VAL A 221 10.68 -12.98 24.26
C VAL A 221 9.81 -13.01 23.01
N SER A 222 8.95 -14.01 22.88
CA SER A 222 8.14 -14.28 21.69
C SER A 222 6.70 -13.80 21.90
N ALA A 223 6.13 -13.11 20.91
CA ALA A 223 4.75 -12.60 20.99
C ALA A 223 3.73 -13.71 20.70
N SER A 224 2.64 -13.76 21.46
CA SER A 224 1.52 -14.68 21.19
C SER A 224 0.36 -13.97 20.50
N GLU A 225 0.09 -12.71 20.85
CA GLU A 225 -0.99 -11.91 20.25
C GLU A 225 -0.56 -10.48 19.95
N CYS A 226 -1.08 -9.92 18.86
CA CYS A 226 -0.79 -8.56 18.40
C CYS A 226 -2.03 -7.70 18.36
N ALA A 227 -1.91 -6.44 18.77
CA ALA A 227 -2.96 -5.44 18.61
C ALA A 227 -2.41 -4.07 18.22
N CYS A 228 -3.34 -3.20 17.84
CA CYS A 228 -3.07 -1.81 17.53
C CYS A 228 -3.26 -0.94 18.77
N VAL A 229 -2.16 -0.36 19.26
CA VAL A 229 -2.12 0.48 20.47
C VAL A 229 -1.51 1.85 20.19
#